data_AF-A0A821ZEU9-F1
#
_entry.id   AF-A0A821ZEU9-F1
#
_cell.length_a   1.000
_cell.length_b   1.000
_cell.length_c   1.000
_cell.angle_alpha   90.00
_cell.angle_beta   90.00
_cell.angle_gamma   90.00
#
_symmetry.space_group_name_H-M   'P 1'
#
loop_
_entity.id
_entity.type
_entity.pdbx_description
1 polymer ?
#
loop_
_entity_poly.entity_id
_entity_poly.type
_entity_poly.pdbx_seq_one_letter_code
_entity_poly.pdbx_strand_id
1 'polypeptide(L)' 'EEIKSTIKFQAKKTICLAVAIGNVNMSVDELAANINLSVNFLVSLLKKNWQNVRALYVKSTMGKPQRLY' A
#
# COMPACT_ATOMS: atom_id res chain seq x y z
N GLU A 1 21.10 -2.04 -3.02
CA GLU A 1 20.09 -1.03 -2.61
C GLU A 1 18.65 -1.46 -2.88
N GLU A 2 18.37 -2.28 -3.90
CA GLU A 2 17.01 -2.72 -4.26
C GLU A 2 16.23 -3.39 -3.10
N ILE A 3 16.91 -4.20 -2.28
CA ILE A 3 16.27 -4.91 -1.15
C ILE A 3 15.77 -3.94 -0.08
N LYS A 4 16.40 -2.77 0.10
CA LYS A 4 15.98 -1.77 1.10
C LYS A 4 14.66 -1.08 0.75
N SER A 5 14.32 -1.04 -0.54
CA SER A 5 13.09 -0.43 -1.06
C SER A 5 12.05 -1.47 -1.47
N THR A 6 12.32 -2.76 -1.28
CA THR A 6 11.39 -3.83 -1.62
C THR A 6 10.36 -4.03 -0.52
N ILE A 7 9.10 -3.87 -0.89
CA ILE A 7 7.97 -4.06 0.01
C ILE A 7 7.44 -5.51 -0.14
N LYS A 8 7.41 -6.26 0.96
CA LYS A 8 6.93 -7.66 0.94
C LYS A 8 5.41 -7.73 1.15
N PHE A 9 4.70 -8.07 0.09
CA PHE A 9 3.27 -8.41 0.17
C PHE A 9 3.10 -9.89 0.53
N GLN A 10 2.77 -10.18 1.79
CA GLN A 10 2.48 -11.55 2.23
C GLN A 10 0.99 -11.74 2.46
N ALA A 11 0.30 -12.32 1.48
CA ALA A 11 -1.08 -12.77 1.65
C ALA A 11 -1.13 -13.91 2.68
N LYS A 12 -1.76 -13.64 3.82
CA LYS A 12 -2.18 -14.68 4.77
C LYS A 12 -3.61 -15.12 4.43
N LYS A 13 -4.19 -16.00 5.25
CA LYS A 13 -5.59 -16.44 5.13
C LYS A 13 -6.62 -15.28 5.30
N THR A 14 -6.17 -14.10 5.70
CA THR A 14 -6.94 -12.86 5.83
C THR A 14 -6.79 -11.95 4.61
N ILE A 15 -7.90 -11.36 4.18
CA ILE A 15 -7.97 -10.40 3.06
C ILE A 15 -7.42 -9.00 3.37
N CYS A 16 -7.10 -8.70 4.63
CA CYS A 16 -6.56 -7.42 5.04
C CYS A 16 -5.03 -7.48 5.08
N LEU A 17 -4.38 -6.66 4.23
CA LEU A 17 -2.93 -6.51 4.17
C LEU A 17 -2.56 -5.13 4.70
N ALA A 18 -1.63 -5.08 5.66
CA ALA A 18 -1.05 -3.84 6.16
C ALA A 18 0.41 -3.78 5.73
N VAL A 19 0.78 -2.69 5.06
CA VAL A 19 2.06 -2.54 4.40
C VAL A 19 2.61 -1.15 4.70
N ALA A 20 3.91 -1.07 5.05
CA ALA A 20 4.59 0.19 5.27
C ALA A 20 5.06 0.77 3.93
N ILE A 21 4.53 1.94 3.57
CA ILE A 21 4.76 2.59 2.27
C ILE A 21 5.82 3.71 2.39
N GLY A 22 6.09 4.20 3.60
CA GLY A 22 7.10 5.24 3.84
C GLY A 22 7.19 5.69 5.30
N ASN A 23 8.05 6.67 5.57
CA ASN A 23 8.25 7.28 6.88
C ASN A 23 7.95 8.80 6.86
N VAL A 24 7.98 9.44 8.03
CA VAL A 24 7.69 10.88 8.18
C VAL A 24 8.79 11.78 7.60
N ASN A 25 9.98 11.24 7.36
CA ASN A 25 11.11 12.00 6.81
C ASN A 25 11.10 12.05 5.27
N MET A 26 10.20 11.31 4.61
CA MET A 26 10.02 11.37 3.15
C MET A 26 9.14 12.54 2.74
N SER A 27 9.37 13.05 1.53
CA SER A 27 8.51 14.09 0.96
C SER A 27 7.11 13.55 0.65
N VAL A 28 6.13 14.46 0.61
CA VAL A 28 4.73 14.11 0.33
C VAL A 28 4.57 13.55 -1.09
N ASP A 29 5.35 14.07 -2.05
CA ASP A 29 5.34 13.61 -3.43
C ASP A 29 5.91 12.19 -3.58
N GLU A 30 7.01 11.88 -2.89
CA GLU A 30 7.56 10.52 -2.85
C GLU A 30 6.59 9.55 -2.18
N LEU A 31 5.93 9.96 -1.10
CA LEU A 31 4.90 9.17 -0.44
C LEU A 31 3.73 8.88 -1.38
N ALA A 32 3.24 9.88 -2.12
CA ALA A 32 2.17 9.70 -3.10
C ALA A 32 2.58 8.75 -4.23
N ALA A 33 3.81 8.88 -4.74
CA ALA A 33 4.36 7.96 -5.75
C ALA A 33 4.45 6.52 -5.22
N ASN A 34 4.95 6.34 -3.99
CA ASN A 34 5.06 5.03 -3.35
C ASN A 34 3.68 4.39 -3.09
N ILE A 35 2.67 5.17 -2.72
CA ILE A 35 1.29 4.70 -2.57
C ILE A 35 0.76 4.19 -3.91
N ASN A 36 0.89 4.99 -4.97
CA ASN A 36 0.41 4.62 -6.30
C ASN A 36 1.11 3.35 -6.83
N LEU A 37 2.44 3.26 -6.68
CA LEU A 37 3.21 2.08 -7.09
C LEU A 37 2.75 0.84 -6.31
N SER A 38 2.61 0.96 -4.98
CA SER A 38 2.18 -0.13 -4.10
C SER A 38 0.78 -0.64 -4.46
N VAL A 39 -0.17 0.27 -4.75
CA VAL A 39 -1.53 -0.08 -5.17
C VAL A 39 -1.52 -0.76 -6.53
N ASN A 40 -0.77 -0.24 -7.50
CA ASN A 40 -0.68 -0.81 -8.84
C ASN A 40 -0.06 -2.22 -8.83
N PHE A 41 0.97 -2.42 -8.00
CA PHE A 41 1.57 -3.74 -7.81
C PHE A 41 0.62 -4.73 -7.11
N LEU A 42 -0.15 -4.27 -6.13
CA LEU A 42 -1.17 -5.10 -5.49
C LEU A 42 -2.25 -5.53 -6.48
N VAL A 43 -2.73 -4.60 -7.31
CA VAL A 43 -3.78 -4.85 -8.30
C VAL A 43 -3.29 -5.80 -9.39
N SER A 44 -2.03 -5.72 -9.81
CA SER A 44 -1.47 -6.63 -10.84
C SER A 44 -1.30 -8.07 -10.35
N LEU A 45 -1.13 -8.28 -9.04
CA LEU A 45 -1.07 -9.62 -8.44
C LEU A 45 -2.44 -10.31 -8.31
N LEU A 46 -3.56 -9.55 -8.39
CA LEU A 46 -4.91 -10.08 -8.23
C LEU A 46 -5.50 -10.51 -9.58
N LYS A 47 -5.99 -11.75 -9.67
CA LYS A 47 -6.59 -12.32 -10.90
C LYS A 47 -7.75 -11.52 -11.52
N LYS A 48 -8.43 -10.68 -10.73
CA LYS A 48 -9.53 -9.80 -11.18
C LYS A 48 -9.25 -8.31 -10.93
N ASN A 49 -7.99 -7.95 -10.71
CA ASN A 49 -7.54 -6.56 -10.52
C ASN A 49 -8.38 -5.83 -9.45
N TRP A 50 -8.98 -4.68 -9.82
CA TRP A 50 -9.75 -3.80 -8.94
C TRP A 50 -11.06 -4.40 -8.40
N GLN A 51 -11.63 -5.42 -9.05
CA GLN A 51 -12.86 -6.07 -8.53
C GLN A 51 -12.63 -6.81 -7.21
N ASN A 52 -11.39 -7.23 -6.93
CA ASN A 52 -11.02 -7.88 -5.68
C ASN A 52 -10.65 -6.86 -4.57
N VAL A 53 -10.61 -5.56 -4.89
CA VAL A 53 -10.27 -4.50 -3.95
C VAL A 53 -11.56 -3.84 -3.45
N ARG A 54 -11.96 -4.14 -2.21
CA ARG A 54 -13.19 -3.60 -1.62
C ARG A 54 -13.03 -2.17 -1.10
N ALA A 55 -11.90 -1.86 -0.47
CA ALA A 55 -11.60 -0.55 0.09
C ALA A 55 -10.09 -0.42 0.32
N LEU A 56 -9.56 0.79 0.11
CA LEU A 56 -8.17 1.13 0.39
C LEU A 56 -8.10 2.24 1.43
N TYR A 57 -7.30 2.01 2.47
CA TYR A 57 -7.12 2.94 3.58
C TYR A 57 -5.65 3.32 3.72
N VAL A 58 -5.39 4.62 3.81
CA VAL A 58 -4.09 5.17 4.18
C VAL A 58 -4.19 5.64 5.61
N LYS A 59 -3.27 5.20 6.47
CA LYS A 59 -3.16 5.66 7.84
C LYS A 59 -1.71 5.99 8.17
N SER A 60 -1.53 7.01 9.01
CA SER A 60 -0.27 7.21 9.72
C SER A 60 -0.29 6.41 11.03
N THR A 61 0.87 6.25 11.67
CA THR A 61 1.01 5.46 12.91
C THR A 61 0.07 5.93 14.03
N MET A 62 -0.16 7.24 14.12
CA MET A 62 -0.95 7.88 15.18
C MET A 62 -2.20 8.63 14.65
N GLY A 63 -2.41 8.67 13.33
CA GLY A 63 -3.51 9.41 12.72
C GLY A 63 -4.71 8.54 12.38
N LYS A 64 -5.86 9.19 12.17
CA LYS A 64 -7.08 8.51 11.72
C LYS A 64 -6.89 8.00 10.27
N PRO A 65 -7.34 6.77 9.96
CA PRO A 65 -7.28 6.25 8.59
C PRO A 65 -8.17 7.07 7.66
N GLN A 66 -7.63 7.43 6.49
CA GLN A 66 -8.34 8.08 5.40
C GLN A 66 -8.63 7.03 4.31
N ARG A 67 -9.85 7.03 3.81
CA ARG A 67 -10.28 6.12 2.73
C ARG A 67 -10.00 6.77 1.39
N LEU A 68 -9.26 6.08 0.53
CA LEU A 68 -8.97 6.54 -0.84
C LEU A 68 -10.11 6.19 -1.82
N TYR A 69 -10.77 5.04 -1.61
CA TYR A 69 -11.86 4.51 -2.44
C TYR A 69 -12.78 3.61 -1.61
#